data_AF-A0A8B5WWZ0-F1
#
_entry.id   AF-A0A8B5WWZ0-F1
#
_cell.length_a   1.000
_cell.length_b   1.000
_cell.length_c   1.000
_cell.angle_alpha   90.00
_cell.angle_beta   90.00
_cell.angle_gamma   90.00
#
_symmetry.space_group_name_H-M   'P 1'
#
loop_
_entity.id
_entity.type
_entity.pdbx_description
1 polymer ?
#
loop_
_entity_poly.entity_id
_entity_poly.type
_entity_poly.pdbx_seq_one_letter_code
_entity_poly.pdbx_strand_id
1 'polypeptide(L)'
;MIDIRLDPNPLPRFQRLSERAQWAMDRAVALAAQEGAAEMKGELARQNLAATSLLINSVSAEPVEPAVWKFGPKVEHGWWVYQGRRPGGKMPPPQPIIDWMRVKGLGSDRRSAWAIARKIQQRGIPPRDYVTPVIAFTLQRLQVRAQEELAKIADEG
;
A
#
# COMPACT_ATOMS: atom_id res chain seq x y z
N MET A 1 -3.93 -2.88 -8.56
CA MET A 1 -3.60 -2.84 -7.12
C MET A 1 -2.28 -2.12 -6.95
N ILE A 2 -2.04 -1.40 -5.85
CA ILE A 2 -0.71 -0.87 -5.51
C ILE A 2 -0.14 -1.77 -4.42
N ASP A 3 1.02 -2.37 -4.67
CA ASP A 3 1.79 -3.10 -3.67
C ASP A 3 3.21 -2.52 -3.67
N ILE A 4 3.74 -2.20 -2.48
CA ILE A 4 5.15 -1.87 -2.25
C ILE A 4 5.86 -3.15 -1.86
N ARG A 5 6.88 -3.56 -2.63
CA ARG A 5 7.71 -4.75 -2.35
C ARG A 5 8.96 -4.32 -1.59
N LEU A 6 9.18 -4.94 -0.42
CA LEU A 6 10.42 -4.89 0.32
C LEU A 6 11.20 -6.15 0.04
N ASP A 7 12.38 -5.97 -0.55
CA ASP A 7 13.27 -7.04 -0.94
C ASP A 7 14.68 -6.68 -0.45
N PRO A 8 15.23 -7.38 0.53
CA PRO A 8 16.58 -7.15 1.03
C PRO A 8 17.62 -7.91 0.21
N ASN A 9 17.20 -8.69 -0.80
CA ASN A 9 18.00 -9.56 -1.64
C ASN A 9 18.61 -8.93 -2.93
N PRO A 10 18.59 -7.62 -3.23
CA PRO A 10 19.30 -7.14 -4.42
C PRO A 10 20.83 -7.17 -4.25
N LEU A 11 21.35 -7.58 -3.09
CA LEU A 11 22.79 -7.58 -2.80
C LEU A 11 23.34 -9.02 -2.70
N PRO A 12 24.33 -9.41 -3.54
CA PRO A 12 25.06 -10.69 -3.46
C PRO A 12 25.74 -10.99 -2.11
N ARG A 13 25.64 -10.09 -1.13
CA ARG A 13 26.13 -10.26 0.23
C ARG A 13 25.12 -10.99 1.13
N PHE A 14 23.83 -10.99 0.79
CA PHE A 14 22.79 -11.59 1.61
C PHE A 14 22.95 -13.11 1.76
N GLN A 15 23.21 -13.79 0.65
CA GLN A 15 23.47 -15.23 0.62
C GLN A 15 24.77 -15.63 1.34
N ARG A 16 25.63 -14.66 1.65
CA ARG A 16 26.89 -14.85 2.38
C ARG A 16 26.76 -14.56 3.88
N LEU A 17 25.59 -14.11 4.34
CA LEU A 17 25.29 -13.94 5.75
C LEU A 17 25.14 -15.31 6.42
N SER A 18 25.45 -15.38 7.72
CA SER A 18 25.13 -16.54 8.53
C SER A 18 23.62 -16.78 8.55
N GLU A 19 23.19 -18.02 8.76
CA GLU A 19 21.77 -18.38 8.84
C GLU A 19 21.02 -17.53 9.88
N ARG A 20 21.64 -17.29 11.05
CA ARG A 20 21.13 -16.37 12.08
C ARG A 20 20.90 -14.96 11.53
N ALA A 21 21.88 -14.40 10.83
CA ALA A 21 21.77 -13.05 10.26
C ALA A 21 20.73 -12.96 9.13
N GLN A 22 20.56 -14.02 8.32
CA GLN A 22 19.48 -14.08 7.33
C GLN A 22 18.11 -14.06 8.01
N TRP A 23 17.94 -14.80 9.10
CA TRP A 23 16.69 -14.83 9.86
C TRP A 23 16.39 -13.49 10.56
N ALA A 24 17.39 -12.85 11.18
CA ALA A 24 17.24 -11.50 11.71
C ALA A 24 16.74 -10.52 10.65
N MET A 25 17.28 -10.63 9.44
CA MET A 25 16.91 -9.74 8.36
C MET A 25 15.52 -10.04 7.79
N ASP A 26 15.11 -11.31 7.71
CA ASP A 26 13.73 -11.67 7.39
C ASP A 26 12.74 -11.07 8.41
N ARG A 27 13.05 -11.15 9.71
CA ARG A 27 12.25 -10.49 10.75
C ARG A 27 12.23 -8.97 10.60
N ALA A 28 13.37 -8.35 10.29
CA ALA A 28 13.44 -6.91 10.06
C ALA A 28 12.55 -6.46 8.89
N VAL A 29 12.55 -7.20 7.78
CA VAL A 29 11.69 -6.92 6.61
C VAL A 29 10.22 -7.12 6.95
N ALA A 30 9.88 -8.21 7.64
CA ALA A 30 8.50 -8.47 8.07
C ALA A 30 7.95 -7.32 8.93
N LEU A 31 8.72 -6.89 9.94
CA LEU A 31 8.35 -5.79 10.82
C LEU A 31 8.21 -4.47 10.05
N ALA A 32 9.17 -4.15 9.19
CA ALA A 32 9.11 -2.93 8.38
C ALA A 32 7.90 -2.93 7.43
N ALA A 33 7.55 -4.07 6.83
CA ALA A 33 6.35 -4.18 5.98
C ALA A 33 5.05 -3.96 6.77
N GLN A 34 4.95 -4.54 7.97
CA GLN A 34 3.80 -4.34 8.85
C GLN A 34 3.65 -2.88 9.30
N GLU A 35 4.77 -2.24 9.66
CA GLU A 35 4.81 -0.82 10.00
C GLU A 35 4.44 0.05 8.79
N GLY A 36 4.94 -0.28 7.59
CA GLY A 36 4.57 0.40 6.35
C GLY A 36 3.08 0.31 6.03
N ALA A 37 2.47 -0.86 6.25
CA ALA A 37 1.02 -1.03 6.13
C ALA A 37 0.25 -0.17 7.15
N ALA A 38 0.72 -0.09 8.39
CA ALA A 38 0.13 0.74 9.42
C ALA A 38 0.25 2.24 9.09
N GLU A 39 1.43 2.68 8.62
CA GLU A 39 1.64 4.07 8.23
C GLU A 39 0.77 4.45 7.02
N MET A 40 0.63 3.56 6.04
CA MET A 40 -0.29 3.80 4.91
C MET A 40 -1.73 3.98 5.35
N LYS A 41 -2.20 3.19 6.33
CA LYS A 41 -3.53 3.39 6.94
C LYS A 41 -3.61 4.76 7.62
N GLY A 42 -2.56 5.16 8.33
CA GLY A 42 -2.44 6.47 8.96
C GLY A 42 -2.49 7.62 7.95
N GLU A 43 -1.73 7.55 6.86
CA GLU A 43 -1.70 8.54 5.79
C GLU A 43 -3.07 8.66 5.10
N LEU A 44 -3.69 7.54 4.74
CA LEU A 44 -5.04 7.52 4.19
C LEU A 44 -6.10 8.11 5.14
N ALA A 45 -5.95 7.90 6.45
CA ALA A 45 -6.82 8.49 7.45
C ALA A 45 -6.58 10.00 7.60
N ARG A 46 -5.32 10.45 7.63
CA ARG A 46 -4.92 11.88 7.71
C ARG A 46 -5.46 12.70 6.56
N GLN A 47 -5.55 12.12 5.36
CA GLN A 47 -6.10 12.82 4.19
C GLN A 47 -7.62 12.98 4.22
N ASN A 48 -8.32 12.40 5.20
CA ASN A 48 -9.77 12.54 5.45
C ASN A 48 -10.64 12.40 4.18
N LEU A 49 -10.30 11.44 3.32
CA LEU A 49 -11.04 11.22 2.09
C LEU A 49 -12.30 10.42 2.41
N ALA A 50 -13.47 10.92 2.03
CA ALA A 50 -14.74 10.35 2.47
C ALA A 50 -14.87 8.82 2.26
N ALA A 51 -14.17 8.18 1.31
CA ALA A 51 -14.25 6.75 1.03
C ALA A 51 -13.05 5.91 1.52
N THR A 52 -12.17 6.46 2.35
CA THR A 52 -10.97 5.73 2.77
C THR A 52 -11.24 4.59 3.73
N SER A 53 -12.41 4.42 4.36
CA SER A 53 -12.61 3.28 5.28
C SER A 53 -12.38 1.92 4.62
N LEU A 54 -12.95 1.67 3.44
CA LEU A 54 -12.67 0.44 2.69
C LEU A 54 -11.22 0.36 2.22
N LEU A 55 -10.67 1.46 1.71
CA LEU A 55 -9.30 1.49 1.22
C LEU A 55 -8.31 1.21 2.35
N ILE A 56 -8.45 1.90 3.48
CA ILE A 56 -7.73 1.71 4.75
C ILE A 56 -7.86 0.26 5.23
N ASN A 57 -9.09 -0.26 5.32
CA ASN A 57 -9.32 -1.61 5.80
C ASN A 57 -8.76 -2.68 4.86
N SER A 58 -8.59 -2.36 3.57
CA SER A 58 -7.96 -3.25 2.59
C SER A 58 -6.43 -3.24 2.63
N VAL A 59 -5.79 -2.32 3.37
CA VAL A 59 -4.33 -2.30 3.45
C VAL A 59 -3.85 -3.46 4.32
N SER A 60 -2.98 -4.29 3.75
CA SER A 60 -2.33 -5.40 4.45
C SER A 60 -0.87 -5.56 4.02
N ALA A 61 -0.09 -6.22 4.87
CA ALA A 61 1.24 -6.71 4.57
C ALA A 61 1.20 -8.24 4.47
N GLU A 62 1.90 -8.81 3.50
CA GLU A 62 1.94 -10.25 3.25
C GLU A 62 3.34 -10.68 2.78
N PRO A 63 3.81 -11.87 3.22
CA PRO A 63 5.04 -12.45 2.71
C PRO A 63 4.86 -12.85 1.24
N VAL A 64 5.93 -12.71 0.45
CA VAL A 64 5.97 -13.14 -0.96
C VAL A 64 6.91 -14.33 -1.10
N GLU A 65 8.12 -14.18 -0.57
CA GLU A 65 9.22 -15.15 -0.58
C GLU A 65 9.99 -14.98 0.74
N PRO A 66 10.92 -15.88 1.11
CA PRO A 66 11.78 -15.66 2.28
C PRO A 66 12.48 -14.31 2.22
N ALA A 67 12.39 -13.54 3.32
CA ALA A 67 12.90 -12.18 3.42
C ALA A 67 12.25 -11.16 2.46
N VAL A 68 11.23 -11.52 1.68
CA VAL A 68 10.53 -10.61 0.78
C VAL A 68 9.09 -10.43 1.23
N TRP A 69 8.72 -9.19 1.48
CA TRP A 69 7.36 -8.83 1.88
C TRP A 69 6.78 -7.79 0.93
N LYS A 70 5.46 -7.77 0.81
CA LYS A 70 4.76 -6.67 0.15
C LYS A 70 3.65 -6.12 1.02
N PHE A 71 3.35 -4.84 0.86
CA PHE A 71 2.22 -4.23 1.53
C PHE A 71 1.53 -3.17 0.66
N GLY A 72 0.24 -3.00 0.87
CA GLY A 72 -0.57 -2.06 0.10
C GLY A 72 -2.07 -2.38 0.15
N PRO A 73 -2.91 -1.51 -0.44
CA PRO A 73 -4.35 -1.72 -0.50
C PRO A 73 -4.72 -2.89 -1.42
N LYS A 74 -5.54 -3.82 -0.94
CA LYS A 74 -6.03 -4.99 -1.70
C LYS A 74 -7.25 -4.72 -2.59
N VAL A 75 -7.53 -3.46 -2.90
CA VAL A 75 -8.65 -3.04 -3.76
C VAL A 75 -8.14 -2.25 -4.96
N GLU A 76 -8.76 -2.44 -6.12
CA GLU A 76 -8.33 -1.79 -7.36
C GLU A 76 -8.45 -0.27 -7.32
N HIS A 77 -9.46 0.26 -6.61
CA HIS A 77 -9.73 1.70 -6.63
C HIS A 77 -8.64 2.54 -5.96
N GLY A 78 -7.75 1.94 -5.15
CA GLY A 78 -6.58 2.62 -4.59
C GLY A 78 -5.69 3.25 -5.67
N TRP A 79 -5.52 2.58 -6.81
CA TRP A 79 -4.77 3.13 -7.94
C TRP A 79 -5.34 4.46 -8.45
N TRP A 80 -6.66 4.55 -8.54
CA TRP A 80 -7.36 5.75 -9.01
C TRP A 80 -7.34 6.88 -7.98
N VAL A 81 -7.28 6.54 -6.69
CA VAL A 81 -7.07 7.55 -5.62
C VAL A 81 -5.65 8.10 -5.72
N TYR A 82 -4.65 7.22 -5.89
CA TYR A 82 -3.25 7.62 -6.00
C TYR A 82 -2.98 8.49 -7.23
N GLN A 83 -3.31 8.00 -8.43
CA GLN A 83 -3.01 8.70 -9.67
C GLN A 83 -4.02 9.78 -10.06
N GLY A 84 -5.22 9.74 -9.49
CA GLY A 84 -6.33 10.54 -9.97
C GLY A 84 -6.78 10.15 -11.38
N ARG A 85 -7.54 11.03 -12.02
CA ARG A 85 -8.00 10.92 -13.41
C ARG A 85 -8.04 12.29 -14.07
N ARG A 86 -7.52 12.38 -15.30
CA ARG A 86 -7.56 13.62 -16.09
C ARG A 86 -8.99 13.92 -16.58
N PRO A 87 -9.43 15.19 -16.59
CA PRO A 87 -10.65 15.62 -17.25
C PRO A 87 -10.62 15.29 -18.76
N GLY A 88 -11.78 14.98 -19.34
CA GLY A 88 -11.94 14.69 -20.77
C GLY A 88 -11.43 13.33 -21.23
N GLY A 89 -10.86 12.50 -20.35
CA GLY A 89 -10.29 11.20 -20.70
C GLY A 89 -11.32 10.10 -21.02
N LYS A 90 -10.84 8.86 -21.13
CA LYS A 90 -11.69 7.68 -21.30
C LYS A 90 -12.66 7.54 -20.12
N MET A 91 -13.93 7.29 -20.44
CA MET A 91 -14.99 7.05 -19.45
C MET A 91 -14.53 6.02 -18.40
N PRO A 92 -14.67 6.32 -17.09
CA PRO A 92 -14.34 5.35 -16.04
C PRO A 92 -15.17 4.07 -16.20
N PRO A 93 -14.59 2.89 -15.87
CA PRO A 93 -15.36 1.67 -15.82
C PRO A 93 -16.46 1.79 -14.74
N PRO A 94 -17.69 1.32 -15.00
CA PRO A 94 -18.79 1.49 -14.08
C PRO A 94 -18.69 0.60 -12.83
N GLN A 95 -18.03 -0.57 -12.91
CA GLN A 95 -18.00 -1.53 -11.80
C GLN A 95 -17.34 -0.96 -10.52
N PRO A 96 -16.15 -0.34 -10.57
CA PRO A 96 -15.56 0.30 -9.40
C PRO A 96 -16.43 1.42 -8.78
N ILE A 97 -17.22 2.10 -9.61
CA ILE A 97 -18.14 3.15 -9.15
C ILE A 97 -19.33 2.52 -8.43
N ILE A 98 -19.88 1.42 -8.95
CA ILE A 98 -20.95 0.67 -8.30
C ILE A 98 -20.48 0.15 -6.93
N ASP A 99 -19.28 -0.41 -6.86
CA ASP A 99 -18.72 -0.90 -5.60
C ASP A 99 -18.53 0.23 -4.59
N TRP A 100 -18.05 1.39 -5.05
CA TRP A 100 -17.99 2.60 -4.23
C TRP A 100 -19.37 3.10 -3.77
N MET A 101 -20.38 3.08 -4.64
CA MET A 101 -21.75 3.47 -4.30
C MET A 101 -22.34 2.58 -3.20
N ARG A 102 -22.11 1.26 -3.26
CA ARG A 102 -22.58 0.31 -2.23
C ARG A 102 -22.02 0.67 -0.86
N VAL A 103 -20.73 0.97 -0.81
CA VAL A 103 -20.01 1.36 0.41
C VAL A 103 -20.53 2.67 0.98
N LYS A 104 -21.03 3.54 0.10
CA LYS A 104 -21.63 4.81 0.46
C LYS A 104 -23.12 4.75 0.77
N GLY A 105 -23.74 3.59 0.67
CA GLY A 105 -25.19 3.46 0.81
C GLY A 105 -25.96 4.23 -0.27
N LEU A 106 -25.33 4.52 -1.42
CA LEU A 106 -25.93 5.24 -2.56
C LEU A 106 -26.62 4.29 -3.56
N GLY A 107 -26.81 3.03 -3.17
CA GLY A 107 -27.35 1.98 -4.02
C GLY A 107 -26.30 1.32 -4.92
N SER A 108 -26.76 0.59 -5.94
CA SER A 108 -25.90 -0.16 -6.87
C SER A 108 -26.42 -0.15 -8.31
N ASP A 109 -27.24 0.84 -8.67
CA ASP A 109 -27.84 0.90 -9.99
C ASP A 109 -26.84 1.42 -11.05
N ARG A 110 -26.95 0.90 -12.28
CA ARG A 110 -26.03 1.23 -13.37
C ARG A 110 -26.20 2.65 -13.90
N ARG A 111 -27.38 3.26 -13.73
CA ARG A 111 -27.70 4.59 -14.28
C ARG A 111 -27.00 5.68 -13.47
N SER A 112 -27.06 5.59 -12.14
CA SER A 112 -26.35 6.42 -11.19
C SER A 112 -24.84 6.25 -11.35
N ALA A 113 -24.36 5.00 -11.49
CA ALA A 113 -22.95 4.73 -11.75
C ALA A 113 -22.46 5.40 -13.05
N TRP A 114 -23.25 5.34 -14.12
CA TRP A 114 -22.93 6.02 -15.38
C TRP A 114 -22.95 7.56 -15.23
N ALA A 115 -23.90 8.12 -14.48
CA ALA A 115 -23.95 9.56 -14.24
C ALA A 115 -22.71 10.05 -13.47
N ILE A 116 -22.27 9.30 -12.45
CA ILE A 116 -21.03 9.55 -11.71
C ILE A 116 -19.82 9.40 -12.64
N ALA A 117 -19.76 8.32 -13.44
CA ALA A 117 -18.69 8.09 -14.41
C ALA A 117 -18.55 9.27 -15.38
N ARG A 118 -19.67 9.79 -15.89
CA ARG A 118 -19.71 10.95 -16.78
C ARG A 118 -19.22 12.21 -16.08
N LYS A 119 -19.60 12.45 -14.82
CA LYS A 119 -19.10 13.60 -14.05
C LYS A 119 -17.59 13.49 -13.78
N ILE A 120 -17.10 12.30 -13.43
CA ILE A 120 -15.66 12.03 -13.28
C ILE A 120 -14.93 12.24 -14.60
N GLN A 121 -15.49 11.77 -15.72
CA GLN A 121 -14.92 11.99 -17.03
C GLN A 121 -14.81 13.49 -17.34
N GLN A 122 -15.87 14.26 -17.08
CA GLN A 122 -15.91 15.70 -17.37
C GLN A 122 -14.95 16.51 -16.48
N ARG A 123 -14.86 16.17 -15.20
CA ARG A 123 -14.15 16.99 -14.19
C ARG A 123 -12.79 16.45 -13.77
N GLY A 124 -12.51 15.17 -14.05
CA GLY A 124 -11.37 14.47 -13.48
C GLY A 124 -11.51 14.19 -11.98
N ILE A 125 -10.46 13.58 -11.43
CA ILE A 125 -10.24 13.37 -9.99
C ILE A 125 -8.80 13.80 -9.71
N PRO A 126 -8.53 14.72 -8.77
CA PRO A 126 -7.16 15.08 -8.43
C PRO A 126 -6.42 13.89 -7.79
N PRO A 127 -5.12 13.66 -8.11
CA PRO A 127 -4.32 12.63 -7.45
C PRO A 127 -4.18 12.91 -5.95
N ARG A 128 -4.03 11.83 -5.18
CA ARG A 128 -3.80 11.87 -3.74
C ARG A 128 -2.64 10.97 -3.41
N ASP A 129 -1.49 11.58 -3.15
CA ASP A 129 -0.28 10.83 -2.83
C ASP A 129 -0.33 10.33 -1.38
N TYR A 130 -0.62 9.06 -1.21
CA TYR A 130 -0.52 8.34 0.07
C TYR A 130 0.59 7.27 0.04
N VAL A 131 1.38 7.22 -1.05
CA VAL A 131 2.34 6.14 -1.32
C VAL A 131 3.76 6.63 -1.07
N THR A 132 4.14 7.78 -1.63
CA THR A 132 5.48 8.34 -1.50
C THR A 132 5.93 8.55 -0.04
N PRO A 133 5.13 9.19 0.86
CA PRO A 133 5.54 9.36 2.25
C PRO A 133 5.73 8.01 2.96
N VAL A 134 4.93 7.01 2.61
CA VAL A 134 5.00 5.67 3.20
C VAL A 134 6.26 4.94 2.74
N ILE A 135 6.65 5.06 1.46
CA ILE A 135 7.92 4.46 0.97
C ILE A 135 9.09 5.01 1.76
N ALA A 136 9.17 6.33 1.93
CA ALA A 136 10.25 6.97 2.68
C ALA A 136 10.29 6.49 4.14
N PHE A 137 9.13 6.45 4.81
CA PHE A 137 8.99 5.92 6.16
C PHE A 137 9.46 4.46 6.25
N THR A 138 8.96 3.59 5.37
CA THR A 138 9.26 2.16 5.43
C THR A 138 10.74 1.86 5.21
N LEU A 139 11.41 2.59 4.32
CA LEU A 139 12.85 2.44 4.11
C LEU A 139 13.65 2.80 5.36
N GLN A 140 13.27 3.89 6.03
CA GLN A 140 13.89 4.28 7.31
C GLN A 140 13.65 3.20 8.37
N ARG A 141 12.43 2.69 8.47
CA ARG A 141 12.08 1.63 9.43
C ARG A 141 12.84 0.34 9.17
N LEU A 142 12.99 -0.07 7.91
CA LEU A 142 13.79 -1.23 7.54
C LEU A 142 15.23 -1.10 8.04
N GLN A 143 15.85 0.06 7.87
CA GLN A 143 17.22 0.29 8.34
C GLN A 143 17.34 0.14 9.87
N VAL A 144 16.41 0.73 10.61
CA VAL A 144 16.37 0.63 12.08
C VAL A 144 16.17 -0.82 12.53
N ARG A 145 15.18 -1.52 11.95
CA ARG A 145 14.87 -2.92 12.30
C ARG A 145 16.02 -3.86 11.97
N ALA A 146 16.70 -3.65 10.84
CA ALA A 146 17.86 -4.43 10.47
C ALA A 146 19.00 -4.29 11.49
N GLN A 147 19.27 -3.06 11.95
CA GLN A 147 20.29 -2.82 12.98
C GLN A 147 19.93 -3.48 14.32
N GLU A 148 18.68 -3.33 14.77
CA GLU A 148 18.19 -3.93 16.00
C GLU A 148 18.28 -5.47 15.97
N GLU A 149 17.83 -6.10 14.88
CA GLU A 149 17.84 -7.56 14.76
C GLU A 149 19.24 -8.14 14.63
N LEU A 150 20.17 -7.44 13.96
CA LEU A 150 21.57 -7.86 13.87
C LEU A 150 22.30 -7.69 15.21
N ALA A 151 22.02 -6.63 15.96
CA ALA A 151 22.61 -6.41 17.28
C ALA A 151 22.25 -7.52 18.26
N LYS A 152 20.98 -7.98 18.27
CA LYS A 152 20.54 -9.11 19.11
C LYS A 152 21.35 -10.39 18.88
N ILE A 153 21.75 -10.66 17.63
CA ILE A 153 22.58 -11.84 17.33
C ILE A 153 23.99 -11.68 17.88
N ALA A 154 24.53 -10.46 17.87
CA ALA A 154 25.88 -10.19 18.38
C ALA A 154 25.95 -10.32 19.91
N ASP A 155 24.88 -9.95 20.61
CA ASP A 155 24.81 -10.04 22.08
C ASP A 155 24.53 -11.47 22.61
N GLU A 156 24.04 -12.37 21.74
CA GLU A 156 23.74 -13.77 22.06
C GLU A 156 24.93 -14.74 21.76
N GLY A 157 26.07 -14.23 21.30
CA GLY A 157 27.27 -15.00 20.94
C GLY A 157 28.43 -14.84 21.91
#